data_AF-A0A4W5R774-F1
#
_entry.id   AF-A0A4W5R774-F1
#
_cell.length_a   1.000
_cell.length_b   1.000
_cell.length_c   1.000
_cell.angle_alpha   90.00
_cell.angle_beta   90.00
_cell.angle_gamma   90.00
#
_symmetry.space_group_name_H-M   'P 1'
#
loop_
_entity.id
_entity.type
_entity.pdbx_description
1 polymer ?
#
loop_
_entity_poly.entity_id
_entity_poly.type
_entity_poly.pdbx_seq_one_letter_code
_entity_poly.pdbx_strand_id
1 'polypeptide(L)'
;WLLAVEERLSPQVLSALEEDSQLSRLLACRSLSTLLKLIGPSLHPDALNNIYPEVLKRLDDSSEQVRGVALRALGLWLASLGKDYNSQLYSQHLEVLFQQLLLHLDDPDSRVQDTVLEVLKTGSGVHPALLKQEVEAMRDKQRTPVYCDKLLQHIHSLRQDTV
;
A
#
# COMPACT_ATOMS: atom_id res chain seq x y z
N TRP A 1 -13.82 -18.62 -11.69
CA TRP A 1 -14.29 -19.08 -10.36
C TRP A 1 -13.76 -18.17 -9.25
N LEU A 2 -12.44 -18.00 -9.08
CA LEU A 2 -11.89 -17.15 -8.01
C LEU A 2 -12.31 -15.66 -8.09
N LEU A 3 -12.42 -15.07 -9.28
CA LEU A 3 -12.92 -13.68 -9.43
C LEU A 3 -14.36 -13.51 -8.93
N ALA A 4 -15.25 -14.47 -9.24
CA ALA A 4 -16.63 -14.45 -8.73
C ALA A 4 -16.72 -14.71 -7.22
N VAL A 5 -15.73 -15.40 -6.65
CA VAL A 5 -15.60 -15.57 -5.19
C VAL A 5 -15.18 -14.26 -4.55
N GLU A 6 -14.22 -13.54 -5.15
CA GLU A 6 -13.79 -12.22 -4.69
C GLU A 6 -14.96 -11.22 -4.70
N GLU A 7 -15.68 -11.08 -5.80
CA GLU A 7 -16.83 -10.18 -5.91
C GLU A 7 -17.88 -10.40 -4.81
N ARG A 8 -18.08 -11.68 -4.42
CA ARG A 8 -19.07 -12.06 -3.39
C ARG A 8 -18.56 -11.93 -1.96
N LEU A 9 -17.25 -12.03 -1.73
CA LEU A 9 -16.64 -12.03 -0.39
C LEU A 9 -16.08 -10.67 0.01
N SER A 10 -15.67 -9.85 -0.96
CA SER A 10 -15.04 -8.55 -0.71
C SER A 10 -15.89 -7.66 0.19
N PRO A 11 -17.23 -7.52 0.03
CA PRO A 11 -18.03 -6.68 0.93
C PRO A 11 -17.94 -7.09 2.40
N GLN A 12 -17.99 -8.39 2.70
CA GLN A 12 -17.94 -8.91 4.08
C GLN A 12 -16.53 -8.84 4.65
N VAL A 13 -15.51 -9.12 3.84
CA VAL A 13 -14.12 -9.00 4.27
C VAL A 13 -13.76 -7.54 4.53
N LEU A 14 -14.23 -6.61 3.70
CA LEU A 14 -14.04 -5.18 3.89
C LEU A 14 -14.79 -4.68 5.14
N SER A 15 -16.03 -5.11 5.38
CA SER A 15 -16.72 -4.72 6.62
C SER A 15 -16.02 -5.24 7.88
N ALA A 16 -15.44 -6.44 7.81
CA ALA A 16 -14.69 -7.03 8.92
C ALA A 16 -13.39 -6.27 9.26
N LEU A 17 -12.89 -5.41 8.37
CA LEU A 17 -11.80 -4.50 8.70
C LEU A 17 -12.21 -3.50 9.77
N GLU A 18 -13.49 -3.12 9.86
CA GLU A 18 -14.02 -2.09 10.76
C GLU A 18 -14.55 -2.63 12.09
N GLU A 19 -14.40 -3.94 12.36
CA GLU A 19 -14.86 -4.52 13.63
C GLU A 19 -14.00 -4.09 14.83
N ASP A 20 -14.63 -3.93 16.00
CA ASP A 20 -13.94 -3.61 17.26
C ASP A 20 -12.89 -4.67 17.66
N SER A 21 -13.13 -5.92 17.26
CA SER A 21 -12.25 -7.06 17.52
C SER A 21 -10.97 -6.96 16.69
N GLN A 22 -9.81 -6.80 17.38
CA GLN A 22 -8.49 -6.86 16.74
C GLN A 22 -8.30 -8.16 15.92
N LEU A 23 -8.78 -9.30 16.41
CA LEU A 23 -8.68 -10.58 15.71
C LEU A 23 -9.44 -10.54 14.38
N SER A 24 -10.64 -9.96 14.36
CA SER A 24 -11.43 -9.82 13.14
C SER A 24 -10.72 -8.97 12.10
N ARG A 25 -10.20 -7.80 12.51
CA ARG A 25 -9.44 -6.91 11.62
C ARG A 25 -8.18 -7.60 11.07
N LEU A 26 -7.46 -8.36 11.92
CA LEU A 26 -6.32 -9.16 11.49
C LEU A 26 -6.69 -10.21 10.44
N LEU A 27 -7.77 -10.97 10.68
CA LEU A 27 -8.23 -12.00 9.75
C LEU A 27 -8.74 -11.39 8.44
N ALA A 28 -9.38 -10.23 8.49
CA ALA A 28 -9.79 -9.47 7.31
C ALA A 28 -8.58 -9.05 6.47
N CYS A 29 -7.57 -8.40 7.06
CA CYS A 29 -6.34 -8.02 6.35
C CYS A 29 -5.60 -9.23 5.75
N ARG A 30 -5.56 -10.38 6.46
CA ARG A 30 -4.96 -11.62 5.95
C ARG A 30 -5.75 -12.23 4.80
N SER A 31 -7.07 -12.16 4.86
CA SER A 31 -7.96 -12.64 3.80
C SER A 31 -7.76 -11.82 2.54
N LEU A 32 -7.71 -10.48 2.64
CA LEU A 32 -7.39 -9.59 1.53
C LEU A 32 -5.99 -9.85 0.97
N SER A 33 -4.99 -10.01 1.83
CA SER A 33 -3.63 -10.38 1.40
C SER A 33 -3.65 -11.68 0.57
N THR A 34 -4.42 -12.67 1.00
CA THR A 34 -4.53 -13.96 0.30
C THR A 34 -5.24 -13.79 -1.05
N LEU A 35 -6.33 -13.02 -1.10
CA LEU A 35 -7.04 -12.71 -2.34
C LEU A 35 -6.12 -11.97 -3.33
N LEU A 36 -5.49 -10.87 -2.91
CA LEU A 36 -4.58 -10.09 -3.75
C LEU A 36 -3.41 -10.93 -4.28
N LYS A 37 -2.84 -11.81 -3.43
CA LYS A 37 -1.78 -12.72 -3.87
C LYS A 37 -2.23 -13.71 -4.94
N LEU A 38 -3.48 -14.19 -4.87
CA LEU A 38 -3.99 -15.22 -5.77
C LEU A 38 -4.52 -14.68 -7.09
N ILE A 39 -5.19 -13.53 -7.04
CA ILE A 39 -5.95 -13.00 -8.19
C ILE A 39 -5.75 -11.50 -8.43
N GLY A 40 -4.96 -10.81 -7.60
CA GLY A 40 -4.78 -9.35 -7.68
C GLY A 40 -4.42 -8.85 -9.09
N PRO A 41 -3.43 -9.45 -9.79
CA PRO A 41 -3.09 -9.06 -11.16
C PRO A 41 -4.19 -9.30 -12.21
N SER A 42 -5.24 -10.05 -11.85
CA SER A 42 -6.41 -10.33 -12.71
C SER A 42 -7.64 -9.50 -12.32
N LEU A 43 -7.55 -8.67 -11.27
CA LEU A 43 -8.63 -7.77 -10.86
C LEU A 43 -8.69 -6.56 -11.78
N HIS A 44 -9.90 -6.06 -12.02
CA HIS A 44 -10.09 -4.81 -12.73
C HIS A 44 -9.50 -3.64 -11.91
N PRO A 45 -8.89 -2.62 -12.52
CA PRO A 45 -8.37 -1.44 -11.82
C PRO A 45 -9.36 -0.80 -10.84
N ASP A 46 -10.65 -0.71 -11.21
CA ASP A 46 -11.67 -0.15 -10.31
C ASP A 46 -11.89 -1.01 -9.04
N ALA A 47 -11.83 -2.34 -9.16
CA ALA A 47 -11.93 -3.22 -7.99
C ALA A 47 -10.72 -3.04 -7.07
N LEU A 48 -9.51 -2.95 -7.64
CA LEU A 48 -8.30 -2.61 -6.91
C LEU A 48 -8.44 -1.25 -6.21
N ASN A 49 -8.93 -0.23 -6.91
CA ASN A 49 -9.11 1.12 -6.37
C ASN A 49 -10.19 1.23 -5.29
N ASN A 50 -11.12 0.27 -5.21
CA ASN A 50 -12.07 0.14 -4.12
C ASN A 50 -11.49 -0.57 -2.89
N ILE A 51 -10.49 -1.44 -3.06
CA ILE A 51 -9.90 -2.24 -1.97
C ILE A 51 -8.88 -1.43 -1.15
N TYR A 52 -7.93 -0.78 -1.81
CA TYR A 52 -6.81 -0.15 -1.09
C TYR A 52 -7.22 0.92 -0.06
N PRO A 53 -8.25 1.77 -0.28
CA PRO A 53 -8.59 2.81 0.68
C PRO A 53 -9.03 2.22 2.03
N GLU A 54 -9.77 1.11 1.99
CA GLU A 54 -10.23 0.41 3.19
C GLU A 54 -9.08 -0.24 3.96
N VAL A 55 -8.11 -0.81 3.24
CA VAL A 55 -6.88 -1.34 3.86
C VAL A 55 -6.02 -0.21 4.41
N LEU A 56 -5.93 0.92 3.72
CA LEU A 56 -5.13 2.08 4.12
C LEU A 56 -5.58 2.66 5.46
N LYS A 57 -6.89 2.70 5.73
CA LYS A 57 -7.43 3.11 7.04
C LYS A 57 -6.92 2.25 8.21
N ARG A 58 -6.40 1.04 7.96
CA ARG A 58 -5.84 0.18 9.02
C ARG A 58 -4.40 0.53 9.39
N LEU A 59 -3.78 1.49 8.72
CA LEU A 59 -2.49 2.02 9.16
C LEU A 59 -2.62 2.93 10.40
N ASP A 60 -3.82 3.39 10.75
CA ASP A 60 -4.10 4.10 12.00
C ASP A 60 -4.55 3.17 13.15
N ASP A 61 -4.48 1.85 12.94
CA ASP A 61 -4.86 0.88 13.97
C ASP A 61 -3.93 0.96 15.19
N SER A 62 -4.49 0.85 16.39
CA SER A 62 -3.70 0.83 17.63
C SER A 62 -2.77 -0.37 17.72
N SER A 63 -3.10 -1.49 17.08
CA SER A 63 -2.27 -2.68 17.02
C SER A 63 -1.25 -2.61 15.88
N GLU A 64 0.04 -2.64 16.23
CA GLU A 64 1.14 -2.74 15.27
C GLU A 64 1.04 -4.00 14.42
N GLN A 65 0.43 -5.06 14.94
CA GLN A 65 0.20 -6.28 14.20
C GLN A 65 -0.83 -6.07 13.08
N VAL A 66 -1.91 -5.33 13.33
CA VAL A 66 -2.90 -4.99 12.30
C VAL A 66 -2.26 -4.09 11.25
N ARG A 67 -1.55 -3.03 11.68
CA ARG A 67 -0.82 -2.13 10.78
C ARG A 67 0.14 -2.90 9.87
N GLY A 68 0.93 -3.82 10.43
CA GLY A 68 1.89 -4.63 9.67
C GLY A 68 1.24 -5.56 8.64
N VAL A 69 0.09 -6.18 8.96
CA VAL A 69 -0.62 -7.02 7.97
C VAL A 69 -1.32 -6.15 6.92
N ALA A 70 -1.84 -4.99 7.28
CA ALA A 70 -2.41 -4.03 6.33
C ALA A 70 -1.36 -3.54 5.33
N LEU A 71 -0.14 -3.19 5.78
CA LEU A 71 0.97 -2.84 4.90
C LEU A 71 1.33 -3.97 3.94
N ARG A 72 1.33 -5.23 4.42
CA ARG A 72 1.54 -6.39 3.54
C ARG A 72 0.48 -6.48 2.46
N ALA A 73 -0.79 -6.25 2.80
CA ALA A 73 -1.87 -6.22 1.82
C ALA A 73 -1.69 -5.07 0.81
N LEU A 74 -1.30 -3.87 1.24
CA LEU A 74 -0.99 -2.74 0.35
C LEU A 74 0.20 -3.02 -0.57
N GLY A 75 1.23 -3.70 -0.08
CA GLY A 75 2.35 -4.15 -0.93
C GLY A 75 1.91 -5.14 -2.01
N LEU A 76 1.03 -6.08 -1.66
CA LEU A 76 0.43 -7.01 -2.64
C LEU A 76 -0.50 -6.30 -3.62
N TRP A 77 -1.23 -5.28 -3.16
CA TRP A 77 -2.04 -4.42 -4.01
C TRP A 77 -1.18 -3.67 -5.03
N LEU A 78 -0.07 -3.05 -4.60
CA LEU A 78 0.88 -2.40 -5.51
C LEU A 78 1.48 -3.38 -6.52
N ALA A 79 1.85 -4.58 -6.08
CA ALA A 79 2.35 -5.64 -6.95
C ALA A 79 1.27 -6.19 -7.92
N SER A 80 -0.01 -5.92 -7.65
CA SER A 80 -1.14 -6.29 -8.50
C SER A 80 -1.43 -5.26 -9.59
N LEU A 81 -0.81 -4.07 -9.53
CA LEU A 81 -0.95 -3.03 -10.56
C LEU A 81 -0.16 -3.45 -11.80
N GLY A 82 -0.80 -4.29 -12.61
CA GLY A 82 -0.25 -4.81 -13.86
C GLY A 82 -0.34 -3.83 -15.01
N LYS A 83 -0.11 -4.33 -16.22
CA LYS A 83 -0.08 -3.53 -17.47
C LYS A 83 -1.39 -2.80 -17.76
N ASP A 84 -2.51 -3.34 -17.28
CA ASP A 84 -3.84 -2.77 -17.51
C ASP A 84 -4.16 -1.62 -16.53
N TYR A 85 -3.33 -1.41 -15.50
CA TYR A 85 -3.46 -0.29 -14.59
C TYR A 85 -2.77 0.96 -15.15
N ASN A 86 -3.57 1.91 -15.65
CA ASN A 86 -3.04 3.17 -16.16
C ASN A 86 -2.66 4.10 -14.99
N SER A 87 -1.38 4.11 -14.62
CA SER A 87 -0.85 4.89 -13.48
C SER A 87 -1.06 6.40 -13.60
N GLN A 88 -1.15 6.93 -14.83
CA GLN A 88 -1.39 8.34 -15.10
C GLN A 88 -2.87 8.68 -14.90
N LEU A 89 -3.77 7.83 -15.42
CA LEU A 89 -5.22 8.00 -15.24
C LEU A 89 -5.61 7.93 -13.76
N TYR A 90 -5.03 7.00 -13.01
CA TYR A 90 -5.30 6.80 -11.58
C TYR A 90 -4.25 7.45 -10.67
N SER A 91 -3.58 8.50 -11.15
CA SER A 91 -2.51 9.20 -10.41
C SER A 91 -2.98 9.76 -9.07
N GLN A 92 -4.23 10.23 -8.97
CA GLN A 92 -4.81 10.71 -7.70
C GLN A 92 -4.92 9.61 -6.63
N HIS A 93 -5.24 8.37 -7.02
CA HIS A 93 -5.27 7.25 -6.07
C HIS A 93 -3.86 6.93 -5.54
N LEU A 94 -2.86 6.95 -6.44
CA LEU A 94 -1.47 6.71 -6.10
C LEU A 94 -0.90 7.84 -5.23
N GLU A 95 -1.25 9.10 -5.53
CA GLU A 95 -0.84 10.27 -4.73
C GLU A 95 -1.34 10.14 -3.30
N VAL A 96 -2.64 9.88 -3.11
CA VAL A 96 -3.23 9.66 -1.78
C VAL A 96 -2.54 8.51 -1.05
N LEU A 97 -2.34 7.38 -1.72
CA LEU A 97 -1.65 6.23 -1.13
C LEU A 97 -0.22 6.59 -0.68
N PHE A 98 0.56 7.24 -1.54
CA PHE A 98 1.93 7.62 -1.23
C PHE A 98 2.01 8.64 -0.10
N GLN A 99 1.17 9.68 -0.12
CA GLN A 99 1.12 10.66 0.96
C GLN A 99 0.82 10.00 2.31
N GLN A 100 -0.17 9.10 2.37
CA GLN A 100 -0.50 8.40 3.61
C GLN A 100 0.63 7.47 4.05
N LEU A 101 1.18 6.65 3.16
CA LEU A 101 2.33 5.78 3.49
C LEU A 101 3.53 6.58 3.99
N LEU A 102 3.83 7.74 3.40
CA LEU A 102 4.92 8.59 3.85
C LEU A 102 4.72 9.09 5.28
N LEU A 103 3.49 9.38 5.72
CA LEU A 103 3.23 9.73 7.13
C LEU A 103 3.62 8.59 8.08
N HIS A 104 3.44 7.33 7.67
CA HIS A 104 3.79 6.17 8.48
C HIS A 104 5.28 5.79 8.45
N LEU A 105 6.14 6.53 7.74
CA LEU A 105 7.59 6.42 7.95
C LEU A 105 8.02 6.90 9.34
N ASP A 106 7.17 7.67 10.02
CA ASP A 106 7.33 8.11 11.41
C ASP A 106 6.52 7.27 12.42
N ASP A 107 6.03 6.08 12.04
CA ASP A 107 5.28 5.18 12.95
C ASP A 107 6.06 4.90 14.25
N PRO A 108 5.42 4.82 15.43
CA PRO A 108 6.13 4.53 16.68
C PRO A 108 6.85 3.17 16.70
N ASP A 109 6.43 2.19 15.89
CA ASP A 109 7.09 0.89 15.76
C ASP A 109 8.04 0.86 14.55
N SER A 110 9.34 0.75 14.82
CA SER A 110 10.39 0.67 13.78
C SER A 110 10.19 -0.44 12.74
N ARG A 111 9.54 -1.56 13.09
CA ARG A 111 9.26 -2.66 12.14
C ARG A 111 8.16 -2.25 11.17
N VAL A 112 7.21 -1.43 11.63
CA VAL A 112 6.20 -0.83 10.76
C VAL A 112 6.87 0.16 9.82
N GLN A 113 7.75 1.03 10.31
CA GLN A 113 8.53 1.97 9.48
C GLN A 113 9.32 1.24 8.37
N ASP A 114 10.04 0.17 8.74
CA ASP A 114 10.77 -0.65 7.77
C ASP A 114 9.86 -1.28 6.72
N THR A 115 8.67 -1.75 7.14
CA THR A 115 7.69 -2.33 6.21
C THR A 115 7.11 -1.27 5.28
N VAL A 116 6.80 -0.07 5.79
CA VAL A 116 6.35 1.07 4.96
C VAL A 116 7.38 1.40 3.90
N LEU A 117 8.68 1.45 4.24
CA LEU A 117 9.75 1.70 3.29
C LEU A 117 9.73 0.68 2.14
N GLU A 118 9.62 -0.62 2.45
CA GLU A 118 9.59 -1.67 1.41
C GLU A 118 8.33 -1.60 0.54
N VAL A 119 7.18 -1.22 1.09
CA VAL A 119 5.95 -0.97 0.32
C VAL A 119 6.14 0.23 -0.61
N LEU A 120 6.72 1.33 -0.13
CA LEU A 120 7.00 2.52 -0.96
C LEU A 120 8.02 2.22 -2.06
N LYS A 121 9.05 1.40 -1.79
CA LYS A 121 9.96 0.91 -2.83
C LYS A 121 9.22 0.12 -3.90
N THR A 122 8.27 -0.73 -3.54
CA THR A 122 7.39 -1.40 -4.52
C THR A 122 6.60 -0.37 -5.34
N GLY A 123 6.05 0.66 -4.69
CA GLY A 123 5.33 1.75 -5.33
C GLY A 123 6.18 2.58 -6.30
N SER A 124 7.49 2.66 -6.07
CA SER A 124 8.41 3.34 -6.99
C SER A 124 8.49 2.68 -8.36
N GLY A 125 8.21 1.37 -8.46
CA GLY A 125 8.10 0.67 -9.75
C GLY A 125 6.82 1.00 -10.52
N VAL A 126 5.79 1.52 -9.84
CA VAL A 126 4.49 1.85 -10.44
C VAL A 126 4.49 3.27 -10.97
N HIS A 127 4.86 4.26 -10.15
CA HIS A 127 4.88 5.66 -10.56
C HIS A 127 6.04 6.45 -9.91
N PRO A 128 7.29 6.27 -10.40
CA PRO A 128 8.49 6.78 -9.74
C PRO A 128 8.57 8.31 -9.70
N ALA A 129 8.04 8.99 -10.71
CA ALA A 129 8.05 10.45 -10.77
C ALA A 129 7.14 11.06 -9.70
N LEU A 130 5.91 10.55 -9.58
CA LEU A 130 4.96 10.99 -8.56
C LEU A 130 5.49 10.68 -7.16
N LEU A 131 5.93 9.45 -6.90
CA LEU A 131 6.44 9.10 -5.58
C LEU A 131 7.65 9.96 -5.19
N LYS A 132 8.57 10.24 -6.12
CA LYS A 132 9.70 11.13 -5.85
C LYS A 132 9.24 12.51 -5.38
N GLN A 133 8.28 13.11 -6.10
CA GLN A 133 7.73 14.42 -5.76
C GLN A 133 7.13 14.42 -4.34
N GLU A 134 6.33 13.42 -4.01
CA GLU A 134 5.69 13.33 -2.69
C GLU A 134 6.72 13.12 -1.57
N VAL A 135 7.76 12.32 -1.81
CA VAL A 135 8.85 12.12 -0.84
C VAL A 135 9.61 13.42 -0.60
N GLU A 136 9.96 14.16 -1.65
CA GLU A 136 10.63 15.46 -1.54
C GLU A 136 9.78 16.48 -0.77
N ALA A 137 8.46 16.49 -1.00
CA ALA A 137 7.52 17.39 -0.32
C ALA A 137 7.27 17.04 1.16
N MET A 138 7.50 15.80 1.56
CA MET A 138 7.29 15.31 2.94
C MET A 138 8.58 15.23 3.75
N ARG A 139 9.75 15.15 3.12
CA ARG A 139 11.05 14.90 3.75
C ARG A 139 11.32 15.77 4.97
N ASP A 140 11.16 17.08 4.84
CA ASP A 140 11.51 18.03 5.90
C ASP A 140 10.41 18.16 6.98
N LYS A 141 9.26 17.48 6.77
CA LYS A 141 8.15 17.41 7.73
C LYS A 141 8.24 16.17 8.63
N GLN A 142 9.04 15.17 8.24
CA GLN A 142 9.25 13.96 9.03
C GLN A 142 10.09 14.25 10.28
N ARG A 143 9.93 13.44 11.32
CA ARG A 143 10.76 13.48 12.53
C ARG A 143 12.24 13.25 12.19
N THR A 144 12.50 12.41 11.19
CA THR A 144 13.84 12.14 10.67
C THR A 144 13.82 11.95 9.15
N PRO A 145 14.79 12.51 8.40
CA PRO A 145 14.81 12.36 6.94
C PRO A 145 15.32 10.99 6.47
N VAL A 146 15.84 10.15 7.37
CA VAL A 146 16.59 8.92 7.03
C VAL A 146 15.82 7.98 6.11
N TYR A 147 14.53 7.74 6.36
CA TYR A 147 13.73 6.84 5.52
C TYR A 147 13.40 7.47 4.16
N CYS A 148 13.10 8.77 4.12
CA CYS A 148 12.93 9.50 2.86
C CYS A 148 14.20 9.48 2.02
N ASP A 149 15.38 9.70 2.62
CA ASP A 149 16.67 9.67 1.93
C ASP A 149 16.96 8.28 1.34
N LYS A 150 16.72 7.21 2.10
CA LYS A 150 16.83 5.82 1.61
C LYS A 150 15.89 5.57 0.43
N LEU A 151 14.66 6.08 0.48
CA LEU A 151 13.68 5.91 -0.60
C LEU A 151 14.08 6.70 -1.85
N LEU A 152 14.54 7.95 -1.70
CA LEU A 152 15.03 8.75 -2.82
C LEU A 152 16.25 8.11 -3.50
N GLN A 153 17.18 7.55 -2.70
CA GLN A 153 18.32 6.80 -3.23
C GLN A 153 17.87 5.60 -4.06
N HIS A 154 16.88 4.84 -3.58
CA HIS A 154 16.31 3.71 -4.32
C HIS A 154 15.63 4.14 -5.63
N ILE A 155 14.84 5.21 -5.60
CA ILE A 155 14.19 5.74 -6.81
C ILE A 155 15.24 6.20 -7.83
N HIS A 156 16.35 6.78 -7.37
CA HIS A 156 17.44 7.21 -8.23
C HIS A 156 18.14 6.02 -8.91
N SER A 157 18.41 4.93 -8.17
CA SER A 157 19.07 3.74 -8.76
C SER A 157 18.23 3.07 -9.84
N LEU A 158 16.90 3.00 -9.68
CA LEU A 158 16.01 2.41 -10.70
C LEU A 158 16.08 3.13 -12.05
N ARG A 159 16.31 4.45 -12.05
CA ARG A 159 16.43 5.23 -13.29
C ARG A 159 17.75 4.96 -14.01
N GLN A 160 18.81 4.60 -13.29
CA GLN A 160 20.12 4.30 -13.88
C GLN A 160 20.10 2.95 -14.62
N ASP A 161 19.27 2.01 -14.20
CA ASP A 161 19.13 0.68 -14.83
C ASP A 161 18.28 0.69 -16.11
N THR A 162 17.62 1.81 -16.41
CA THR A 162 16.70 1.95 -17.57
C THR A 162 17.31 2.78 -18.72
N VAL A 163 18.58 3.17 -18.62
CA VAL A 163 19.34 3.95 -19.63
C VAL A 163 20.30 3.06 -20.40
#